data_AF-A0A7V4HDJ6-F1
#
_entry.id   AF-A0A7V4HDJ6-F1
#
_cell.length_a   1.000
_cell.length_b   1.000
_cell.length_c   1.000
_cell.angle_alpha   90.00
_cell.angle_beta   90.00
_cell.angle_gamma   90.00
#
_symmetry.space_group_name_H-M   'P 1'
#
loop_
_entity.id
_entity.type
_entity.pdbx_description
1 polymer ?
#
loop_
_entity_poly.entity_id
_entity_poly.type
_entity_poly.pdbx_seq_one_letter_code
_entity_poly.pdbx_strand_id
1 'polypeptide(L)'
;MVTAAQRTTYHELQQMLAASNDPEFQSMVEDELKQVRAAIFANDPDNARPSILEIRAGTGGEEAELFASDLLRMYLRYIENKNWKAEIIELNESPLGGIKLAVVGVRGYESYPLLKWEGGVHRVLEGARTRPHHLHLRPHAAHQWQEHPLQV
;
A
#
# COMPACT_ATOMS: atom_id res chain seq x y z
N MET A 1 10.07 11.29 -10.18
CA MET A 1 11.08 10.29 -9.80
C MET A 1 12.12 11.02 -8.99
N VAL A 2 12.57 10.46 -7.86
CA VAL A 2 13.66 11.05 -7.07
C VAL A 2 14.92 11.13 -7.93
N THR A 3 15.49 12.32 -8.07
CA THR A 3 16.68 12.54 -8.91
C THR A 3 17.93 11.93 -8.26
N ALA A 4 18.92 11.57 -9.07
CA ALA A 4 20.20 11.07 -8.56
C ALA A 4 20.86 12.07 -7.59
N ALA A 5 20.77 13.37 -7.89
CA ALA A 5 21.26 14.44 -7.02
C ALA A 5 20.59 14.42 -5.64
N GLN A 6 19.26 14.30 -5.57
CA GLN A 6 18.53 14.24 -4.29
C GLN A 6 18.90 13.02 -3.44
N ARG A 7 19.18 11.87 -4.08
CA ARG A 7 19.64 10.66 -3.37
C ARG A 7 21.04 10.84 -2.80
N THR A 8 21.94 11.47 -3.56
CA THR A 8 23.29 11.79 -3.12
C THR A 8 23.25 12.75 -1.91
N THR A 9 22.49 13.85 -2.00
CA THR A 9 22.35 14.81 -0.90
C THR A 9 21.77 14.17 0.37
N TYR A 10 20.73 13.33 0.23
CA TYR A 10 20.16 12.62 1.37
C TYR A 10 21.17 11.68 2.04
N HIS A 11 21.98 10.97 1.24
CA HIS A 11 23.01 10.07 1.73
C HIS A 11 24.15 10.82 2.43
N GLU A 12 24.58 11.95 1.88
CA GLU A 12 25.62 12.81 2.48
C GLU A 12 25.18 13.33 3.86
N LEU A 13 23.94 13.82 3.98
CA LEU A 13 23.38 14.26 5.27
C LEU A 13 23.31 13.11 6.29
N GLN A 14 22.96 11.89 5.87
CA GLN A 14 22.99 10.72 6.77
C GLN A 14 24.42 10.40 7.25
N GLN A 15 25.42 10.53 6.39
CA GLN A 15 26.81 10.34 6.78
C GLN A 15 27.29 11.43 7.75
N MET A 16 26.89 12.68 7.53
CA MET A 16 27.20 13.79 8.44
C MET A 16 26.58 13.59 9.83
N LEU A 17 25.33 13.12 9.89
CA LEU A 17 24.66 12.78 11.15
C LEU A 17 25.39 11.66 11.89
N ALA A 18 25.83 10.62 11.17
CA ALA A 18 26.52 9.47 11.76
C ALA A 18 27.97 9.77 12.19
N ALA A 19 28.63 10.75 11.57
CA ALA A 19 30.02 11.11 11.85
C ALA A 19 30.18 12.14 12.98
N SER A 20 29.12 12.89 13.31
CA SER A 20 29.16 13.92 14.35
C SER A 20 28.61 13.40 15.68
N ASN A 21 29.25 13.77 16.79
CA ASN A 21 28.80 13.49 18.16
C ASN A 21 28.26 14.74 18.88
N ASP A 22 28.19 15.88 18.20
CA ASP A 22 27.68 17.13 18.77
C ASP A 22 26.14 17.19 18.67
N PRO A 23 25.41 17.26 19.80
CA PRO A 23 23.95 17.28 19.81
C PRO A 23 23.32 18.46 19.05
N GLU A 24 23.94 19.65 19.08
CA GLU A 24 23.39 20.82 18.37
C GLU A 24 23.51 20.64 16.85
N PHE A 25 24.66 20.09 16.41
CA PHE A 25 24.89 19.79 15.01
C PHE A 25 23.97 18.67 14.50
N GLN A 26 23.76 17.62 15.29
CA GLN A 26 22.84 16.54 14.93
C GLN A 26 21.41 17.07 14.74
N SER A 27 20.93 17.93 15.63
CA SER A 27 19.59 18.54 15.51
C SER A 27 19.42 19.33 14.21
N MET A 28 20.43 20.11 13.81
CA MET A 28 20.37 20.88 12.56
C MET A 28 20.31 19.96 11.32
N VAL A 29 21.13 18.89 11.32
CA VAL A 29 21.15 17.92 10.22
C VAL A 29 19.85 17.12 10.15
N GLU A 30 19.23 16.81 11.29
CA GLU A 30 17.92 16.13 11.34
C GLU A 30 16.79 17.00 10.73
N ASP A 31 16.78 18.29 11.04
CA ASP A 31 15.82 19.23 10.45
C ASP A 31 16.01 19.35 8.94
N GLU A 32 17.26 19.41 8.47
CA GLU A 32 17.58 19.48 7.05
C GLU A 32 17.22 18.17 6.32
N LEU A 33 17.51 17.01 6.93
CA LEU A 33 17.07 15.70 6.45
C LEU A 33 15.55 15.62 6.32
N LYS A 34 14.81 16.18 7.28
CA LYS A 34 13.34 16.22 7.26
C LYS A 34 12.83 17.06 6.08
N GLN A 35 13.45 18.21 5.83
CA GLN A 35 13.10 19.07 4.69
C GLN A 35 13.42 18.40 3.35
N VAL A 36 14.61 17.82 3.20
CA VAL A 36 15.02 17.10 2.00
C VAL A 36 14.10 15.91 1.75
N ARG A 37 13.76 15.13 2.80
CA ARG A 37 12.82 14.02 2.69
C ARG A 37 11.44 14.48 2.25
N ALA A 38 10.92 15.57 2.82
CA ALA A 38 9.63 16.13 2.42
C ALA A 38 9.65 16.61 0.96
N ALA A 39 10.74 17.26 0.51
CA ALA A 39 10.89 17.73 -0.86
C ALA A 39 11.04 16.57 -1.87
N ILE A 40 11.78 15.52 -1.50
CA ILE A 40 11.88 14.28 -2.28
C ILE A 40 10.50 13.66 -2.44
N PHE A 41 9.78 13.57 -1.32
CA PHE A 41 8.46 12.98 -1.31
C PHE A 41 7.50 13.81 -2.15
N ALA A 42 7.37 15.13 -1.93
CA ALA A 42 6.47 16.02 -2.67
C ALA A 42 6.65 16.01 -4.20
N ASN A 43 7.87 15.76 -4.68
CA ASN A 43 8.19 15.70 -6.11
C ASN A 43 7.99 14.31 -6.74
N ASP A 44 7.47 13.34 -6.00
CA ASP A 44 7.19 12.02 -6.57
C ASP A 44 5.90 12.04 -7.41
N PRO A 45 5.99 11.82 -8.74
CA PRO A 45 4.83 11.75 -9.62
C PRO A 45 3.88 10.60 -9.27
N ASP A 46 4.32 9.61 -8.48
CA ASP A 46 3.46 8.54 -8.00
C ASP A 46 2.48 9.01 -6.91
N ASN A 47 2.73 10.13 -6.22
CA ASN A 47 1.90 10.58 -5.09
C ASN A 47 0.48 11.00 -5.48
N ALA A 48 0.30 11.50 -6.69
CA ALA A 48 -1.01 11.89 -7.19
C ALA A 48 -1.72 10.74 -7.93
N ARG A 49 -1.09 9.56 -8.05
CA ARG A 49 -1.65 8.46 -8.84
C ARG A 49 -2.76 7.79 -8.04
N PRO A 50 -3.96 7.63 -8.65
CA PRO A 50 -5.00 6.80 -8.06
C PRO A 50 -4.55 5.34 -8.01
N SER A 51 -4.94 4.65 -6.95
CA SER A 51 -4.64 3.23 -6.74
C SER A 51 -5.87 2.39 -7.03
N ILE A 52 -5.66 1.17 -7.49
CA ILE A 52 -6.69 0.14 -7.48
C ILE A 52 -6.24 -0.96 -6.53
N LEU A 53 -7.11 -1.31 -5.58
CA LEU A 53 -6.94 -2.41 -4.66
C LEU A 53 -7.82 -3.58 -5.12
N GLU A 54 -7.19 -4.64 -5.61
CA GLU A 54 -7.87 -5.92 -5.89
C GLU A 54 -7.66 -6.86 -4.70
N ILE A 55 -8.77 -7.43 -4.20
CA ILE A 55 -8.83 -8.42 -3.12
C ILE A 55 -9.46 -9.68 -3.71
N ARG A 56 -8.69 -10.78 -3.77
CA ARG A 56 -9.18 -12.05 -4.31
C ARG A 56 -9.01 -13.19 -3.32
N ALA A 57 -10.10 -13.87 -3.00
CA ALA A 57 -10.06 -15.12 -2.24
C ALA A 57 -9.27 -16.17 -3.03
N GLY A 58 -8.17 -16.66 -2.45
CA GLY A 58 -7.41 -17.77 -3.01
C GLY A 58 -7.81 -19.09 -2.38
N THR A 59 -6.83 -19.91 -2.01
CA THR A 59 -7.07 -21.25 -1.48
C THR A 59 -7.59 -21.18 -0.05
N GLY A 60 -8.65 -21.94 0.24
CA GLY A 60 -9.28 -22.00 1.58
C GLY A 60 -10.80 -22.10 1.57
N GLY A 61 -11.45 -22.02 0.40
CA GLY A 61 -12.90 -22.15 0.29
C GLY A 61 -13.64 -21.00 0.98
N GLU A 62 -14.72 -21.32 1.69
CA GLU A 62 -15.59 -20.36 2.37
C GLU A 62 -14.83 -19.49 3.39
N GLU A 63 -13.84 -20.07 4.08
CA GLU A 63 -13.00 -19.34 5.06
C GLU A 63 -12.14 -18.27 4.38
N ALA A 64 -11.62 -18.56 3.18
CA ALA A 64 -10.84 -17.57 2.41
C ALA A 64 -11.74 -16.43 1.91
N GLU A 65 -12.99 -16.71 1.58
CA GLU A 65 -13.97 -15.70 1.17
C GLU A 65 -14.39 -14.81 2.35
N LEU A 66 -14.58 -15.38 3.54
CA LEU A 66 -14.85 -14.61 4.76
C LEU A 66 -13.65 -13.72 5.14
N PHE A 67 -12.43 -14.26 5.07
CA PHE A 67 -11.22 -13.49 5.31
C PHE A 67 -11.03 -12.35 4.29
N ALA A 68 -11.36 -12.57 3.02
CA ALA A 68 -11.37 -11.51 2.01
C ALA A 68 -12.36 -10.38 2.35
N SER A 69 -13.51 -10.72 2.93
CA SER A 69 -14.49 -9.74 3.44
C SER A 69 -13.93 -8.90 4.58
N ASP A 70 -13.24 -9.54 5.52
CA ASP A 70 -12.60 -8.84 6.64
C ASP A 70 -11.46 -7.94 6.18
N LEU A 71 -10.65 -8.39 5.22
CA LEU A 71 -9.60 -7.56 4.61
C LEU A 71 -10.17 -6.36 3.87
N LEU A 72 -11.26 -6.53 3.11
CA LEU A 72 -11.93 -5.40 2.48
C LEU A 72 -12.37 -4.37 3.53
N ARG A 73 -13.03 -4.82 4.60
CA ARG A 73 -13.47 -3.93 5.70
C ARG A 73 -12.29 -3.22 6.38
N MET A 74 -11.19 -3.93 6.60
CA MET A 74 -9.97 -3.36 7.17
C MET A 74 -9.41 -2.26 6.28
N TYR A 75 -9.25 -2.51 4.97
CA TYR A 75 -8.70 -1.51 4.05
C TYR A 75 -9.64 -0.33 3.84
N LEU A 76 -10.96 -0.53 3.77
CA LEU A 76 -11.91 0.59 3.70
C LEU A 76 -11.76 1.53 4.90
N ARG A 77 -11.66 0.98 6.12
CA ARG A 77 -11.39 1.78 7.33
C ARG A 77 -10.04 2.48 7.29
N TYR A 78 -9.00 1.81 6.78
CA TYR A 78 -7.68 2.42 6.61
C TYR A 78 -7.72 3.62 5.64
N ILE A 79 -8.40 3.46 4.51
CA ILE A 79 -8.58 4.50 3.49
C ILE A 79 -9.35 5.70 4.06
N GLU A 80 -10.44 5.44 4.79
CA GLU A 80 -11.21 6.50 5.48
C GLU A 80 -10.35 7.25 6.51
N ASN A 81 -9.58 6.54 7.33
CA ASN A 81 -8.68 7.15 8.32
C ASN A 81 -7.59 8.02 7.69
N LYS A 82 -7.22 7.76 6.44
CA LYS A 82 -6.27 8.56 5.65
C LYS A 82 -6.94 9.73 4.91
N ASN A 83 -8.24 9.95 5.10
CA ASN A 83 -9.05 10.93 4.37
C ASN A 83 -9.00 10.73 2.84
N TRP A 84 -8.82 9.48 2.40
CA TRP A 84 -8.87 9.12 1.00
C TRP A 84 -10.29 8.72 0.61
N LYS A 85 -10.61 8.82 -0.68
CA LYS A 85 -11.89 8.37 -1.22
C LYS A 85 -11.76 6.95 -1.74
N ALA A 86 -12.64 6.06 -1.27
CA ALA A 86 -12.82 4.71 -1.81
C ALA A 86 -14.06 4.65 -2.72
N GLU A 87 -13.96 3.90 -3.81
CA GLU A 87 -15.06 3.60 -4.73
C GLU A 87 -15.00 2.11 -5.06
N ILE A 88 -16.05 1.35 -4.72
CA ILE A 88 -16.12 -0.07 -5.09
C ILE A 88 -16.47 -0.14 -6.58
N ILE A 89 -15.55 -0.69 -7.38
CA ILE A 89 -15.68 -0.85 -8.84
C ILE A 89 -16.35 -2.18 -9.16
N GLU A 90 -15.94 -3.25 -8.47
CA GLU A 90 -16.47 -4.59 -8.65
C GLU A 90 -16.54 -5.29 -7.29
N LEU A 91 -17.62 -6.04 -7.06
CA LEU A 91 -17.82 -6.82 -5.86
C LEU A 91 -18.53 -8.13 -6.21
N ASN A 92 -17.89 -9.24 -5.94
CA ASN A 92 -18.42 -10.58 -6.12
C ASN A 92 -18.56 -11.25 -4.77
N GLU A 93 -19.80 -11.26 -4.27
CA GLU A 93 -20.15 -11.85 -2.98
C GLU A 93 -20.39 -13.35 -3.09
N SER A 94 -20.06 -14.05 -2.02
CA SER A 94 -20.39 -15.45 -1.83
C SER A 94 -21.77 -15.60 -1.17
N PRO A 95 -22.53 -16.67 -1.46
CA PRO A 95 -23.82 -16.94 -0.81
C PRO A 95 -23.75 -17.02 0.72
N LEU A 96 -22.56 -17.27 1.28
CA LEU A 96 -22.32 -17.43 2.71
C LEU A 96 -21.78 -16.16 3.39
N GLY A 97 -21.81 -15.01 2.70
CA GLY A 97 -21.43 -13.70 3.25
C GLY A 97 -19.95 -13.36 3.15
N GLY A 98 -19.16 -14.19 2.46
CA GLY A 98 -17.77 -13.89 2.07
C GLY A 98 -17.67 -13.13 0.75
N ILE A 99 -16.45 -12.84 0.31
CA ILE A 99 -16.14 -12.17 -0.96
C ILE A 99 -15.20 -13.04 -1.78
N LYS A 100 -15.53 -13.28 -3.05
CA LYS A 100 -14.64 -13.96 -4.02
C LYS A 100 -13.66 -12.97 -4.65
N LEU A 101 -14.17 -11.79 -5.01
CA LEU A 101 -13.42 -10.71 -5.63
C LEU A 101 -13.99 -9.37 -5.16
N ALA A 102 -13.13 -8.43 -4.77
CA ALA A 102 -13.47 -7.03 -4.65
C ALA A 102 -12.41 -6.18 -5.35
N VAL A 103 -12.84 -5.21 -6.14
CA VAL A 103 -11.99 -4.21 -6.78
C VAL A 103 -12.41 -2.84 -6.27
N VAL A 104 -11.48 -2.15 -5.63
CA VAL A 104 -11.72 -0.83 -5.03
C VAL A 104 -10.79 0.20 -5.66
N GLY A 105 -11.37 1.24 -6.26
CA GLY A 105 -10.65 2.44 -6.66
C GLY A 105 -10.39 3.34 -5.46
N VAL A 106 -9.15 3.76 -5.27
CA VAL A 106 -8.72 4.64 -4.18
C VAL A 106 -8.15 5.92 -4.77
N ARG A 107 -8.71 7.05 -4.36
CA ARG A 107 -8.25 8.39 -4.76
C ARG A 107 -7.85 9.18 -3.51
N GLY A 108 -6.57 9.50 -3.41
CA GLY A 108 -6.01 10.31 -2.34
C GLY A 108 -4.55 10.64 -2.58
N TYR A 109 -4.04 11.70 -1.96
CA TYR A 109 -2.61 12.01 -2.00
C TYR A 109 -1.85 10.88 -1.30
N GLU A 110 -0.80 10.38 -1.95
CA GLU A 110 0.05 9.25 -1.52
C GLU A 110 -0.64 7.88 -1.49
N SER A 111 -1.83 7.73 -2.07
CA SER A 111 -2.55 6.45 -2.01
C SER A 111 -1.78 5.31 -2.67
N TYR A 112 -1.13 5.56 -3.81
CA TYR A 112 -0.41 4.51 -4.56
C TYR A 112 0.95 4.15 -3.94
N PRO A 113 1.82 5.11 -3.60
CA PRO A 113 3.11 4.83 -2.95
C PRO A 113 3.00 4.05 -1.64
N LEU A 114 1.91 4.22 -0.89
CA LEU A 114 1.67 3.50 0.36
C LEU A 114 1.08 2.12 0.09
N LEU A 115 0.04 2.02 -0.75
CA LEU A 115 -0.62 0.74 -1.01
C LEU A 115 0.22 -0.21 -1.87
N LYS A 116 1.18 0.27 -2.67
CA LYS A 116 2.00 -0.60 -3.56
C LYS A 116 2.74 -1.72 -2.83
N TRP A 117 3.06 -1.51 -1.55
CA TRP A 117 3.78 -2.49 -0.72
C TRP A 117 2.87 -3.52 -0.07
N GLU A 118 1.55 -3.29 -0.10
CA GLU A 118 0.54 -4.24 0.38
C GLU A 118 0.30 -5.37 -0.63
N GLY A 119 0.91 -5.26 -1.81
CA GLY A 119 0.81 -6.25 -2.87
C GLY A 119 1.47 -7.57 -2.48
N GLY A 120 0.73 -8.67 -2.60
CA GLY A 120 1.25 -9.98 -2.25
C GLY A 120 0.18 -10.92 -1.71
N VAL A 121 0.65 -12.02 -1.12
CA VAL A 121 -0.20 -13.03 -0.53
C VAL A 121 -0.36 -12.81 0.97
N HIS A 122 -1.58 -12.52 1.42
CA HIS A 122 -1.90 -12.41 2.85
C HIS A 122 -2.39 -13.75 3.39
N ARG A 123 -1.92 -14.13 4.58
CA ARG A 123 -2.27 -15.40 5.23
C ARG A 123 -2.73 -15.15 6.67
N VAL A 124 -3.79 -15.82 7.08
CA VAL A 124 -4.26 -15.82 8.46
C VAL A 124 -4.06 -17.19 9.09
N LEU A 125 -3.74 -17.22 10.38
CA LEU A 125 -3.69 -18.43 11.19
C LEU A 125 -4.55 -18.19 12.43
N GLU A 126 -5.73 -18.80 12.49
CA GLU A 126 -6.50 -18.90 13.73
C GLU A 126 -6.19 -20.23 14.44
N GLY A 127 -6.16 -20.19 15.77
CA GLY A 127 -5.61 -21.25 16.64
C GLY A 127 -5.93 -22.70 16.24
N ALA A 128 -4.87 -23.51 16.18
CA ALA A 128 -4.86 -24.98 16.15
C ALA A 128 -5.48 -25.74 14.95
N ARG A 129 -5.65 -25.13 13.77
CA ARG A 129 -5.75 -25.90 12.50
C ARG A 129 -4.92 -25.27 11.38
N THR A 130 -3.89 -25.97 10.96
CA THR A 130 -2.99 -25.60 9.87
C THR A 130 -3.68 -25.73 8.52
N ARG A 131 -4.21 -24.63 7.97
CA ARG A 131 -4.42 -24.46 6.53
C ARG A 131 -3.95 -23.06 6.12
N PRO A 132 -2.97 -22.93 5.21
CA PRO A 132 -2.54 -21.63 4.72
C PRO A 132 -3.63 -21.05 3.81
N HIS A 133 -4.22 -19.93 4.20
CA HIS A 133 -5.06 -19.13 3.32
C HIS A 133 -4.17 -18.21 2.48
N HIS A 134 -4.45 -18.11 1.19
CA HIS A 134 -3.72 -17.24 0.28
C HIS A 134 -4.66 -16.17 -0.26
N LEU A 135 -4.39 -14.89 -0.04
CA LEU A 135 -5.13 -13.80 -0.67
C LEU A 135 -4.21 -12.95 -1.53
N HIS A 136 -4.48 -12.83 -2.82
CA HIS A 136 -3.72 -11.92 -3.68
C HIS A 136 -4.25 -10.49 -3.54
N LEU A 137 -3.41 -9.61 -2.99
CA LEU A 137 -3.56 -8.16 -3.11
C LEU A 137 -2.71 -7.66 -4.28
N ARG A 138 -3.33 -6.90 -5.18
CA ARG A 138 -2.64 -6.26 -6.29
C ARG A 138 -2.92 -4.76 -6.33
N PRO A 139 -2.03 -3.95 -5.76
CA PRO A 139 -2.06 -2.50 -5.91
C PRO A 139 -1.48 -2.11 -7.27
N HIS A 140 -2.34 -1.69 -8.21
CA HIS A 140 -1.91 -1.16 -9.51
C HIS A 140 -2.28 0.33 -9.64
N ALA A 141 -1.49 1.06 -10.44
CA ALA A 141 -1.87 2.40 -10.85
C ALA A 141 -3.08 2.32 -11.78
N ALA A 142 -4.09 3.17 -11.58
CA ALA A 142 -5.40 3.00 -12.25
C ALA A 142 -5.35 2.97 -13.79
N HIS A 143 -4.31 3.54 -14.42
CA HIS A 143 -4.14 3.51 -15.88
C HIS A 143 -3.79 2.11 -16.43
N GLN A 144 -3.28 1.19 -15.60
CA GLN A 144 -2.89 -0.16 -16.02
C GLN A 144 -4.05 -1.16 -15.99
N TRP A 145 -5.24 -0.74 -15.54
CA TRP A 145 -6.39 -1.62 -15.37
C TRP A 145 -7.07 -2.02 -16.68
N GLN A 146 -6.83 -1.28 -17.78
CA GLN A 146 -7.46 -1.56 -19.08
C GLN A 146 -6.75 -2.65 -19.90
N GLU A 147 -5.55 -3.10 -19.52
CA GLU A 147 -4.71 -3.94 -20.40
C GLU A 147 -4.59 -5.42 -20.01
N HIS A 148 -5.25 -5.86 -18.93
CA HIS A 148 -5.17 -7.26 -18.49
C HIS A 148 -6.54 -7.96 -18.54
N PRO A 149 -6.91 -8.59 -19.68
CA PRO A 149 -7.97 -9.58 -19.66
C PRO A 149 -7.52 -10.75 -18.78
N LEU A 150 -8.36 -11.10 -17.82
CA LEU A 150 -8.20 -12.24 -16.93
C LEU A 150 -7.95 -13.51 -17.78
N GLN A 151 -6.74 -14.08 -17.69
CA GLN A 151 -6.53 -15.44 -18.18
C GLN A 151 -7.21 -16.39 -17.20
N VAL A 152 -8.18 -17.13 -17.74
CA VAL A 152 -9.00 -18.16 -17.12
C VAL A 152 -8.15 -19.34 -16.65
#